data_AF-A0A3A9ZKH8-F1
#
_entry.id   AF-A0A3A9ZKH8-F1
#
_cell.length_a   1.000
_cell.length_b   1.000
_cell.length_c   1.000
_cell.angle_alpha   90.00
_cell.angle_beta   90.00
_cell.angle_gamma   90.00
#
_symmetry.space_group_name_H-M   'P 1'
#
loop_
_entity.id
_entity.type
_entity.pdbx_description
1 polymer ?
#
loop_
_entity_poly.entity_id
_entity_poly.type
_entity_poly.pdbx_seq_one_letter_code
_entity_poly.pdbx_strand_id
1 'polypeptide(L)'
;MTPAREPVSDEERERAARAVEQLKRDLAAASDRPAPRRTDPEKFTDPVGLDRDGNYQRPLDEQERAHRAEVRRRAAEDSDGR
;
A
#
# COMPACT_ATOMS: atom_id res chain seq x y z
N MET A 1 10.75 -27.46 29.44
CA MET A 1 9.74 -28.45 29.01
C MET A 1 8.77 -27.71 28.10
N THR A 2 8.96 -27.80 26.78
CA THR A 2 8.05 -27.18 25.80
C THR A 2 6.74 -27.96 25.79
N PRO A 3 5.57 -27.30 25.83
CA PRO A 3 4.30 -28.02 25.77
C PRO A 3 4.26 -28.84 24.48
N ALA A 4 3.86 -30.10 24.59
CA ALA A 4 3.61 -30.95 23.44
C ALA A 4 2.49 -30.29 22.63
N ARG A 5 2.79 -29.82 21.42
CA ARG A 5 1.77 -29.31 20.51
C ARG A 5 0.78 -30.44 20.28
N GLU A 6 -0.50 -30.16 20.53
CA GLU A 6 -1.58 -31.09 20.20
C GLU A 6 -1.46 -31.49 18.72
N PRO A 7 -1.67 -32.78 18.40
CA PRO A 7 -1.60 -33.25 17.03
C PRO A 7 -2.72 -32.60 16.21
N VAL A 8 -2.34 -31.97 15.10
CA VAL A 8 -3.28 -31.32 14.17
C VAL A 8 -4.29 -32.34 13.64
N SER A 9 -5.57 -32.03 13.78
CA SER A 9 -6.67 -32.88 13.33
C SER A 9 -6.71 -33.03 11.81
N ASP A 10 -7.35 -34.08 11.32
CA ASP A 10 -7.48 -34.32 9.86
C ASP A 10 -8.29 -33.21 9.18
N GLU A 11 -9.30 -32.65 9.84
CA GLU A 11 -10.07 -31.51 9.36
C GLU A 11 -9.21 -30.24 9.21
N GLU A 12 -8.32 -29.97 10.17
CA GLU A 12 -7.39 -28.84 10.10
C GLU A 12 -6.34 -29.04 8.99
N ARG A 13 -5.87 -30.27 8.79
CA ARG A 13 -4.97 -30.62 7.69
C ARG A 13 -5.63 -30.39 6.33
N GLU A 14 -6.88 -30.83 6.17
CA GLU A 14 -7.62 -30.62 4.94
C GLU A 14 -7.89 -29.13 4.68
N ARG A 15 -8.27 -28.38 5.71
CA ARG A 15 -8.45 -26.92 5.61
C ARG A 15 -7.16 -26.22 5.20
N ALA A 16 -6.03 -26.61 5.81
CA ALA A 16 -4.73 -26.06 5.48
C ALA A 16 -4.32 -26.39 4.03
N ALA A 17 -4.56 -27.63 3.58
CA ALA A 17 -4.28 -28.04 2.20
C ALA A 17 -5.08 -27.19 1.19
N ARG A 18 -6.38 -26.98 1.44
CA ARG A 18 -7.22 -26.11 0.59
C ARG A 18 -6.74 -24.66 0.59
N ALA A 19 -6.34 -24.13 1.73
CA ALA A 19 -5.82 -22.77 1.85
C ALA A 19 -4.49 -22.58 1.08
N VAL A 20 -3.59 -23.57 1.14
CA VAL A 20 -2.34 -23.56 0.38
C VAL A 20 -2.60 -23.61 -1.13
N GLU A 21 -3.53 -24.46 -1.58
CA GLU A 21 -3.88 -24.52 -3.01
C GLU A 21 -4.51 -23.21 -3.50
N GLN A 22 -5.34 -22.56 -2.68
CA GLN A 22 -5.89 -21.24 -3.02
C GLN A 22 -4.77 -20.19 -3.12
N LEU A 23 -3.85 -20.14 -2.16
CA LEU A 23 -2.72 -19.21 -2.18
C LEU A 23 -1.83 -19.39 -3.42
N LYS A 24 -1.59 -20.63 -3.85
CA LYS A 24 -0.82 -20.90 -5.09
C LYS A 24 -1.52 -20.32 -6.32
N ARG A 25 -2.84 -20.49 -6.41
CA ARG A 25 -3.65 -19.93 -7.52
C ARG A 25 -3.64 -18.40 -7.50
N ASP A 26 -3.83 -17.81 -6.33
CA ASP A 26 -3.83 -16.36 -6.17
C ASP A 26 -2.47 -15.75 -6.50
N LEU A 27 -1.38 -16.43 -6.11
CA LEU A 27 -0.01 -16.01 -6.43
C LEU A 27 0.25 -16.07 -7.93
N ALA A 28 -0.14 -17.16 -8.61
CA ALA A 28 -0.01 -17.28 -10.07
C ALA A 28 -0.84 -16.19 -10.79
N ALA A 29 -2.08 -15.95 -10.34
CA ALA A 29 -2.90 -14.88 -10.88
C ALA A 29 -2.34 -13.48 -10.59
N ALA A 30 -1.59 -13.31 -9.50
CA ALA A 30 -0.94 -12.05 -9.15
C ALA A 30 0.35 -11.82 -9.94
N SER A 31 1.12 -12.86 -10.26
CA SER A 31 2.34 -12.73 -11.09
C SER A 31 2.04 -12.31 -12.53
N ASP A 32 0.86 -12.64 -13.04
CA ASP A 32 0.42 -12.24 -14.37
C ASP A 32 -0.14 -10.81 -14.41
N ARG A 33 -0.29 -10.15 -13.26
CA ARG A 33 -0.74 -8.75 -13.23
C ARG A 33 0.39 -7.84 -13.68
N PRO A 34 0.08 -6.78 -14.47
CA PRO A 34 1.07 -5.76 -14.77
C PRO A 34 1.61 -5.20 -13.47
N ALA A 35 2.94 -5.15 -13.34
CA ALA A 35 3.59 -4.60 -12.17
C ALA A 35 3.04 -3.19 -11.91
N PRO A 36 2.69 -2.84 -10.66
CA PRO A 36 2.32 -1.47 -10.34
C PRO A 36 3.46 -0.57 -10.83
N ARG A 37 3.12 0.56 -11.44
CA ARG A 37 4.12 1.56 -11.83
C ARG A 37 4.98 1.79 -10.61
N ARG A 38 6.28 1.48 -10.71
CA ARG A 38 7.23 1.66 -9.61
C ARG A 38 7.01 3.06 -9.08
N THR A 39 6.58 3.16 -7.82
CA THR A 39 6.54 4.44 -7.12
C THR A 39 7.95 4.97 -7.20
N ASP A 40 8.07 6.17 -7.76
CA ASP A 40 9.32 6.88 -7.88
C ASP A 40 9.92 7.03 -6.48
N PRO A 41 11.01 6.31 -6.14
CA PRO A 41 11.58 6.36 -4.80
C PRO A 41 12.03 7.79 -4.46
N GLU A 42 12.37 8.61 -5.46
CA GLU A 42 12.74 10.02 -5.28
C GLU A 42 11.56 10.90 -4.83
N LYS A 43 10.30 10.44 -4.96
CA LYS A 43 9.15 11.18 -4.41
C LYS A 43 8.98 11.00 -2.90
N PHE A 44 9.67 10.02 -2.31
CA PHE A 44 9.59 9.67 -0.89
C PHE A 44 10.96 9.73 -0.20
N THR A 45 11.97 10.36 -0.83
CA THR A 45 13.27 10.61 -0.21
C THR A 45 13.27 11.84 0.69
N ASP A 46 12.29 12.74 0.53
CA ASP A 46 12.18 13.93 1.37
C ASP A 46 11.83 13.48 2.80
N PRO A 47 12.66 13.80 3.80
CA PRO A 47 12.38 13.44 5.19
C PRO A 47 11.01 13.99 5.59
N VAL A 48 10.19 13.17 6.25
CA VAL A 48 8.85 13.56 6.65
C VAL A 48 8.91 14.85 7.46
N GLY A 49 8.36 15.93 6.90
CA GLY A 49 8.36 17.26 7.53
C GLY A 49 9.58 18.13 7.21
N LEU A 50 10.38 17.79 6.19
CA LEU A 50 11.37 18.70 5.59
C LEU A 50 10.99 19.07 4.15
N ASP A 51 11.37 20.26 3.73
CA ASP A 51 11.29 20.68 2.32
C ASP A 51 12.53 20.22 1.52
N ARG A 52 12.55 20.55 0.22
CA ARG A 52 13.62 20.17 -0.72
C ARG A 52 14.99 20.76 -0.37
N ASP A 53 15.02 21.82 0.43
CA ASP A 53 16.24 22.49 0.90
C ASP A 53 16.68 21.95 2.28
N GLY A 54 15.93 20.99 2.84
CA GLY A 54 16.19 20.38 4.14
C GLY A 54 15.69 21.20 5.33
N ASN A 55 14.89 22.24 5.10
CA ASN A 55 14.30 23.04 6.19
C ASN A 55 13.04 22.36 6.73
N TYR A 56 12.74 22.60 8.01
CA TYR A 56 11.49 22.13 8.61
C TYR A 56 10.27 22.70 7.91
N GLN A 57 9.48 21.81 7.32
CA GLN A 57 8.17 22.12 6.78
C GLN A 57 7.14 22.07 7.91
N ARG A 58 6.63 23.24 8.30
CA ARG A 58 5.53 23.32 9.26
C ARG A 58 4.30 22.56 8.73
N PRO A 59 3.47 21.95 9.60
CA PRO A 59 2.17 21.42 9.19
C PRO A 59 1.34 22.50 8.51
N LEU A 60 0.58 22.11 7.48
CA LEU A 60 -0.27 23.04 6.76
C LEU A 60 -1.36 23.61 7.69
N ASP A 61 -1.54 24.93 7.63
CA ASP A 61 -2.65 25.57 8.30
C ASP A 61 -4.00 25.26 7.59
N GLU A 62 -5.11 25.76 8.13
CA GLU A 62 -6.43 25.48 7.59
C GLU A 62 -6.66 26.09 6.21
N GLN A 63 -6.10 27.27 5.95
CA GLN A 63 -6.22 27.96 4.66
C GLN A 63 -5.36 27.25 3.59
N GLU A 64 -4.14 26.88 3.94
CA GLU A 64 -3.22 26.11 3.10
C GLU A 64 -3.80 24.74 2.75
N ARG A 65 -4.47 24.07 3.71
CA ARG A 65 -5.18 22.81 3.46
C ARG A 65 -6.34 22.98 2.49
N ALA A 66 -7.16 24.01 2.67
CA ALA A 66 -8.29 24.30 1.79
C ALA A 66 -7.82 24.60 0.35
N HIS A 67 -6.78 25.42 0.21
CA HIS A 67 -6.19 25.74 -1.08
C HIS A 67 -5.62 24.50 -1.78
N ARG A 68 -4.89 23.64 -1.06
CA ARG A 68 -4.33 22.41 -1.63
C ARG A 68 -5.42 21.41 -2.04
N ALA A 69 -6.53 21.35 -1.31
CA ALA A 69 -7.68 20.54 -1.68
C ALA A 69 -8.33 21.04 -2.98
N GLU A 70 -8.48 22.35 -3.14
CA GLU A 70 -9.01 22.96 -4.36
C GLU A 70 -8.11 22.70 -5.58
N VAL A 71 -6.79 22.86 -5.44
CA VAL A 71 -5.82 22.57 -6.52
C VAL A 71 -5.91 21.11 -6.95
N ARG A 72 -6.02 20.17 -5.99
CA ARG A 72 -6.19 18.75 -6.29
C ARG A 72 -7.50 18.46 -7.01
N ARG A 73 -8.59 19.12 -6.60
CA ARG A 73 -9.90 18.97 -7.25
C ARG A 73 -9.83 19.39 -8.71
N ARG A 74 -9.26 20.56 -9.01
CA ARG A 74 -9.09 21.05 -10.38
C ARG A 74 -8.21 20.11 -11.22
N ALA A 75 -7.09 19.63 -10.66
CA ALA A 75 -6.21 18.71 -11.36
C ALA A 75 -6.87 17.34 -11.68
N ALA A 76 -7.78 16.86 -10.83
CA ALA A 76 -8.55 15.65 -11.08
C ALA A 76 -9.58 15.87 -12.20
N GLU A 77 -10.30 17.00 -12.15
CA GLU A 77 -11.25 17.42 -13.19
C GLU A 77 -10.57 17.56 -14.56
N ASP A 78 -9.36 18.12 -14.61
CA ASP A 78 -8.56 18.26 -15.84
C ASP A 78 -8.04 16.91 -16.38
N SER A 79 -7.86 15.90 -15.52
CA SER A 79 -7.40 14.57 -15.92
C SER A 79 -8.49 13.63 -16.43
N ASP A 80 -9.74 13.84 -16.01
CA ASP A 80 -10.91 13.06 -16.46
C ASP A 80 -11.54 13.60 -17.77
N GLY A 81 -11.06 14.74 -18.27
CA GLY A 81 -11.51 15.37 -19.51
C GLY A 81 -10.71 15.01 -20.78
N ARG A 82 -9.87 13.96 -20.76
CA ARG A 82 -9.12 13.47 -21.94
C ARG A 82 -9.50 12.06 -22.36
#